data_AF-A0A7R9IAR5-F1
#
_entry.id   AF-A0A7R9IAR5-F1
#
_cell.length_a   1.000
_cell.length_b   1.000
_cell.length_c   1.000
_cell.angle_alpha   90.00
_cell.angle_beta   90.00
_cell.angle_gamma   90.00
#
_symmetry.space_group_name_H-M   'P 1'
#
loop_
_entity.id
_entity.type
_entity.pdbx_description
1 polymer ?
#
loop_
_entity_poly.entity_id
_entity_poly.type
_entity_poly.pdbx_seq_one_letter_code
_entity_poly.pdbx_strand_id
1 'polypeptide(L)' 'MRQCWAEQADMRPDFNSVHDLFKKLNHGRKVNFVDTMFQMLEKYSNNLEELIRERTEQLDMEKKKTEQLLNRMLPRW' A
#
# COMPACT_ATOMS: atom_id res chain seq x y z
N MET A 1 -0.16 -21.43 4.40
CA MET A 1 -1.20 -20.44 4.04
C MET A 1 -1.99 -20.80 2.79
N ARG A 2 -1.38 -21.08 1.62
CA ARG A 2 -2.17 -21.51 0.42
C ARG A 2 -3.04 -22.76 0.67
N GLN A 3 -2.58 -23.68 1.52
CA GLN A 3 -3.33 -24.88 1.94
C GLN A 3 -4.60 -24.57 2.75
N CYS A 4 -4.68 -23.42 3.41
CA CYS A 4 -5.91 -22.99 4.12
C CYS A 4 -7.05 -22.66 3.15
N TRP A 5 -6.74 -22.49 1.86
CA TRP A 5 -7.66 -22.16 0.77
C TRP A 5 -7.97 -23.36 -0.12
N ALA A 6 -7.68 -24.59 0.32
CA ALA A 6 -8.02 -25.78 -0.45
C ALA A 6 -9.55 -25.83 -0.72
N GLU A 7 -9.95 -26.15 -1.95
CA GLU A 7 -11.37 -26.23 -2.32
C GLU A 7 -12.10 -27.31 -1.52
N GLN A 8 -11.43 -28.44 -1.33
CA GLN A 8 -11.85 -29.53 -0.45
C GLN A 8 -11.61 -29.17 1.03
N ALA A 9 -12.66 -29.24 1.85
CA ALA A 9 -12.64 -28.80 3.24
C ALA A 9 -11.76 -29.67 4.14
N ASP A 10 -11.74 -30.97 3.89
CA ASP A 10 -10.93 -32.01 4.53
C ASP A 10 -9.43 -31.88 4.26
N MET A 11 -9.05 -31.22 3.14
CA MET A 11 -7.67 -30.92 2.80
C MET A 11 -7.16 -29.62 3.46
N ARG A 12 -8.05 -28.87 4.12
CA ARG A 12 -7.65 -27.67 4.86
C ARG A 12 -7.04 -28.08 6.20
N PRO A 13 -5.89 -27.52 6.60
CA PRO A 13 -5.34 -27.75 7.92
C PRO A 13 -6.30 -27.24 9.00
N ASP A 14 -6.42 -27.98 10.09
CA ASP A 14 -7.17 -27.54 11.26
C ASP A 14 -6.49 -26.35 11.95
N PHE A 15 -7.22 -25.70 12.85
CA PHE A 15 -6.74 -24.50 13.53
C PHE A 15 -5.45 -24.73 14.33
N ASN A 16 -5.31 -25.88 15.00
CA ASN A 16 -4.12 -26.18 15.79
C ASN A 16 -2.91 -26.39 14.88
N SER A 17 -3.09 -27.09 13.76
CA SER A 17 -2.07 -27.26 12.73
C SER A 17 -1.59 -25.92 12.15
N VAL A 18 -2.52 -25.00 11.89
CA VAL A 18 -2.19 -23.63 11.45
C VAL A 18 -1.47 -22.86 12.56
N HIS A 19 -1.97 -22.95 13.79
CA HIS A 19 -1.38 -22.27 14.95
C HIS A 19 0.05 -22.72 15.24
N ASP A 20 0.32 -24.02 15.16
CA ASP A 20 1.67 -24.58 15.35
C ASP A 20 2.60 -24.22 14.20
N LEU A 21 2.10 -24.16 12.97
CA LEU A 21 2.87 -23.62 11.84
C LEU A 21 3.28 -22.17 12.09
N PHE A 22 2.36 -21.34 12.60
CA PHE A 22 2.66 -19.96 12.98
C PHE A 22 3.69 -19.89 14.12
N LYS A 23 3.56 -20.70 15.16
CA LYS A 23 4.57 -20.78 16.24
C LYS A 23 5.97 -21.14 15.73
N LYS A 24 6.05 -22.09 14.78
CA LYS A 24 7.30 -22.50 14.13
C LYS A 24 7.91 -21.35 13.31
N LEU A 25 7.10 -20.70 12.47
CA LEU A 25 7.54 -19.54 11.68
C LEU A 25 8.04 -18.38 12.56
N ASN A 26 7.43 -18.21 13.72
CA ASN A 26 7.80 -17.17 14.68
C ASN A 26 9.00 -17.55 15.57
N HIS A 27 9.63 -18.71 15.36
CA HIS A 27 10.76 -19.23 16.16
C HIS A 27 10.55 -19.10 17.68
N GLY A 28 9.31 -19.28 18.15
CA GLY A 28 8.94 -19.13 19.57
C GLY A 28 8.99 -17.70 20.13
N ARG A 29 9.31 -16.69 19.31
CA ARG A 29 9.21 -15.27 19.71
C ARG A 29 7.76 -14.81 19.50
N LYS A 30 7.16 -14.17 20.50
CA LYS A 30 5.87 -13.48 20.39
C LYS A 30 5.98 -12.17 19.58
N VAL A 31 6.73 -12.15 18.49
CA VAL A 31 6.84 -10.94 17.66
C VAL A 31 5.71 -10.95 16.64
N ASN A 32 4.58 -10.40 17.11
CA ASN A 32 3.68 -9.46 16.45
C ASN A 32 3.72 -9.42 14.90
N PHE A 33 3.10 -10.40 14.24
CA PHE A 33 2.62 -10.25 12.85
C PHE A 33 1.86 -8.94 12.65
N VAL A 34 1.13 -8.52 13.69
CA VAL A 34 0.45 -7.23 13.77
C VAL A 34 1.43 -6.05 13.64
N ASP A 35 2.60 -6.07 14.29
CA ASP A 35 3.61 -5.01 14.15
C ASP A 35 4.18 -4.99 12.73
N THR A 36 4.36 -6.16 12.12
CA THR A 36 4.79 -6.26 10.71
C THR A 36 3.71 -5.72 9.76
N MET A 37 2.43 -5.98 10.04
CA MET A 37 1.32 -5.38 9.31
C MET A 37 1.28 -3.86 9.48
N PHE A 38 1.49 -3.35 10.70
CA PHE A 38 1.54 -1.91 10.95
C PHE A 38 2.68 -1.24 10.17
N GLN A 39 3.87 -1.83 10.16
CA GLN A 39 4.99 -1.33 9.35
C GLN A 39 4.66 -1.31 7.85
N MET A 40 3.98 -2.35 7.34
CA MET A 40 3.56 -2.38 5.94
C MET A 40 2.52 -1.30 5.62
N LEU A 41 1.56 -1.09 6.51
CA LEU A 41 0.54 -0.05 6.37
C LEU A 41 1.15 1.35 6.42
N GLU A 42 2.05 1.61 7.36
CA GLU A 42 2.76 2.88 7.49
C GLU A 42 3.60 3.17 6.24
N LYS A 43 4.36 2.19 5.76
CA LYS A 43 5.14 2.33 4.52
C LYS A 43 4.25 2.62 3.32
N TYR A 44 3.10 1.96 3.23
CA TYR A 44 2.15 2.20 2.14
C TYR A 44 1.52 3.60 2.21
N SER A 45 1.14 4.06 3.42
CA SER A 45 0.63 5.41 3.65
C SER A 45 1.63 6.47 3.23
N ASN A 46 2.89 6.34 3.66
CA ASN A 46 3.97 7.28 3.32
C ASN A 46 4.20 7.35 1.80
N ASN A 47 4.19 6.20 1.12
CA ASN A 47 4.34 6.14 -0.33
C ASN A 47 3.17 6.82 -1.07
N LEU A 48 1.94 6.68 -0.55
CA LEU A 48 0.77 7.36 -1.14
C LEU A 48 0.85 8.88 -0.96
N GLU A 49 1.27 9.36 0.21
CA GLU A 49 1.45 10.79 0.46
C GLU A 49 2.49 11.40 -0.47
N GLU A 50 3.63 10.72 -0.68
CA GLU A 50 4.66 11.14 -1.61
C GLU A 50 4.14 11.21 -3.05
N LEU A 51 3.41 10.18 -3.50
CA LEU A 51 2.81 10.17 -4.83
C LEU A 51 1.80 11.31 -5.02
N ILE A 52 0.95 11.57 -4.03
CA ILE A 52 -0.02 12.68 -4.08
C ILE A 52 0.70 14.02 -4.19
N ARG A 53 1.77 14.22 -3.41
CA ARG A 53 2.58 15.44 -3.46
C ARG A 53 3.16 15.65 -4.86
N GLU A 54 3.81 14.63 -5.42
CA GLU A 54 4.41 14.71 -6.77
C GLU A 54 3.36 15.04 -7.85
N ARG A 55 2.20 14.38 -7.81
CA ARG A 55 1.12 14.62 -8.78
C ARG A 55 0.52 16.03 -8.63
N THR A 56 0.41 16.52 -7.40
CA THR A 56 -0.09 17.88 -7.13
C THR A 56 0.89 18.92 -7.67
N GLU A 57 2.19 18.73 -7.48
CA GLU A 57 3.23 19.63 -8.01
C GLU A 57 3.25 19.63 -9.54
N GLN A 58 3.17 18.44 -10.16
CA GLN A 58 3.04 18.33 -11.62
C GLN A 58 1.82 19.09 -12.15
N LEU A 59 0.67 18.95 -11.48
CA LEU A 59 -0.56 19.64 -11.87
C LEU A 59 -0.42 21.17 -11.76
N ASP A 60 0.21 21.67 -10.69
CA ASP A 60 0.44 23.11 -10.51
C ASP A 60 1.36 23.68 -11.61
N MET A 61 2.42 22.95 -11.97
CA MET A 61 3.31 23.34 -13.07
C MET A 61 2.58 23.40 -14.42
N GLU A 62 1.75 22.40 -14.73
CA GLU A 62 0.99 22.39 -15.99
C GLU A 62 -0.09 23.49 -16.03
N LYS A 63 -0.74 23.77 -14.89
CA LYS A 63 -1.65 24.92 -14.77
C LYS A 63 -0.93 26.23 -15.07
N LYS A 64 0.23 26.47 -14.46
CA LYS A 64 1.05 27.67 -14.71
C LYS A 64 1.44 27.81 -16.18
N LYS A 65 1.88 26.72 -16.84
CA LYS A 65 2.19 26.73 -18.27
C LYS A 65 0.95 27.07 -19.12
N THR A 66 -0.20 26.51 -18.77
CA THR A 66 -1.46 26.75 -19.48
C THR A 66 -1.92 28.20 -19.31
N GLU A 67 -1.85 28.76 -18.11
CA GLU A 67 -2.17 30.17 -17.84
C GLU A 67 -1.23 31.12 -18.57
N GLN A 68 0.08 30.83 -18.59
CA GLN A 68 1.05 31.62 -19.35
C GLN A 68 0.73 31.60 -20.86
N LEU A 69 0.35 30.44 -21.40
CA LEU A 69 -0.05 30.31 -22.79
C LEU A 69 -1.33 31.10 -23.07
N LEU A 70 -2.34 30.98 -22.21
CA LEU A 70 -3.60 31.72 -22.33
C LEU A 70 -3.36 33.24 -22.33
N ASN A 71 -2.54 33.74 -21.41
CA ASN A 71 -2.17 35.16 -21.35
C ASN A 71 -1.43 35.66 -22.60
N ARG A 72 -0.70 34.77 -23.31
CA ARG A 72 -0.06 35.10 -24.60
C ARG A 72 -1.04 35.06 -25.77
N MET A 73 -2.06 34.22 -25.69
CA MET A 73 -3.08 34.06 -26.74
C MET A 73 -4.17 35.13 -26.68
N LEU A 74 -4.42 35.72 -25.51
CA LEU A 74 -5.39 36.81 -25.36
C LEU A 74 -4.80 38.16 -25.82
N PRO A 75 -5.50 38.93 -26.67
CA PRO A 75 -5.06 40.26 -27.07
C PRO A 75 -5.02 41.19 -25.86
N ARG A 76 -3.97 42.00 -25.76
CA ARG A 76 -3.85 43.06 -24.75
C ARG A 76 -4.80 44.20 -25.14
N TRP A 77 -5.78 44.48 -24.28
CA TRP A 77 -6.59 45.70 -24.34
C TRP A 77 -5.86 46.83 -23.63
#